data_AF-A0A6I3FHQ2-F1
#
_entry.id   AF-A0A6I3FHQ2-F1
#
_cell.length_a   1.000
_cell.length_b   1.000
_cell.length_c   1.000
_cell.angle_alpha   90.00
_cell.angle_beta   90.00
_cell.angle_gamma   90.00
#
_symmetry.space_group_name_H-M   'P 1'
#
loop_
_entity.id
_entity.type
_entity.pdbx_description
1 polymer ?
#
loop_
_entity_poly.entity_id
_entity_poly.type
_entity_poly.pdbx_seq_one_letter_code
_entity_poly.pdbx_strand_id
1 'polypeptide(L)' 'MFLGEDLLAWLVIALGGAMCAGNIAALVRPPKNRRDENDLTKAPILRSLIMATIGGIAALWSLVSLL' A
#
# COMPACT_ATOMS: atom_id res chain seq x y z
N MET A 1 -21.15 -19.93 1.58
CA MET A 1 -20.25 -18.89 2.14
C MET A 1 -19.53 -18.25 0.96
N PHE A 2 -19.84 -16.99 0.62
CA PHE A 2 -19.50 -16.36 -0.66
C PHE A 2 -17.98 -16.18 -0.92
N LEU A 3 -17.14 -16.24 0.12
CA LEU A 3 -15.68 -16.13 -0.01
C LEU A 3 -14.90 -17.42 0.36
N GLY A 4 -15.60 -18.53 0.70
CA GLY A 4 -15.03 -19.89 0.77
C GLY A 4 -13.61 -20.04 1.37
N GLU A 5 -12.78 -20.84 0.70
CA GLU A 5 -11.37 -21.11 1.02
C GLU A 5 -10.44 -19.91 0.69
N ASP A 6 -10.90 -19.02 -0.18
CA ASP A 6 -10.12 -17.93 -0.78
C ASP A 6 -10.32 -16.55 -0.13
N LEU A 7 -11.09 -16.48 0.95
CA LEU A 7 -11.40 -15.24 1.69
C LEU A 7 -10.14 -14.44 2.01
N LEU A 8 -9.10 -15.15 2.46
CA LEU A 8 -7.84 -14.56 2.86
C LEU A 8 -7.11 -13.97 1.66
N ALA A 9 -7.13 -14.65 0.50
CA ALA A 9 -6.51 -14.15 -0.71
C ALA A 9 -7.22 -12.89 -1.24
N TRP A 10 -8.55 -12.87 -1.23
CA TRP A 10 -9.31 -11.67 -1.60
C TRP A 10 -9.04 -10.48 -0.67
N LEU A 11 -8.93 -10.71 0.65
CA LEU A 11 -8.56 -9.68 1.63
C LEU A 11 -7.13 -9.16 1.41
N VAL A 12 -6.18 -10.03 1.12
CA VAL A 12 -4.77 -9.65 0.88
C VAL A 12 -4.63 -8.87 -0.42
N ILE A 13 -5.36 -9.22 -1.48
CA ILE A 13 -5.43 -8.42 -2.71
C ILE A 13 -5.98 -7.03 -2.42
N ALA A 14 -7.10 -6.94 -1.71
CA ALA A 14 -7.73 -5.66 -1.41
C ALA A 14 -6.82 -4.77 -0.56
N LEU A 15 -6.20 -5.34 0.49
CA LEU A 15 -5.31 -4.62 1.40
C LEU A 15 -4.01 -4.20 0.70
N GLY A 16 -3.35 -5.13 0.00
CA GLY A 16 -2.10 -4.86 -0.71
C GLY A 16 -2.29 -3.87 -1.86
N GLY A 17 -3.41 -3.97 -2.59
CA GLY A 17 -3.81 -3.02 -3.62
C GLY A 17 -4.06 -1.62 -3.07
N ALA A 18 -4.79 -1.51 -1.95
CA ALA A 18 -5.04 -0.23 -1.28
C ALA A 18 -3.75 0.42 -0.76
N MET A 19 -2.82 -0.37 -0.18
CA MET A 19 -1.52 0.13 0.27
C MET A 19 -0.65 0.64 -0.88
N CYS A 20 -0.61 -0.09 -1.99
CA CYS A 20 0.15 0.31 -3.17
C CYS A 20 -0.43 1.60 -3.79
N ALA A 21 -1.75 1.62 -4.04
CA ALA A 21 -2.44 2.78 -4.60
C ALA A 21 -2.34 4.02 -3.69
N GLY A 22 -2.51 3.85 -2.38
CA GLY A 22 -2.43 4.92 -1.39
C GLY A 22 -1.05 5.56 -1.32
N ASN A 23 0.02 4.76 -1.31
CA ASN A 23 1.39 5.29 -1.30
C ASN A 23 1.78 5.93 -2.64
N ILE A 24 1.39 5.35 -3.78
CA ILE A 24 1.63 5.96 -5.10
C ILE A 24 0.89 7.31 -5.18
N ALA A 25 -0.36 7.37 -4.74
CA ALA A 25 -1.13 8.61 -4.71
C ALA A 25 -0.48 9.67 -3.80
N ALA A 26 0.06 9.28 -2.65
CA ALA A 26 0.81 10.16 -1.76
C ALA A 26 2.13 10.65 -2.38
N LEU A 27 2.77 9.86 -3.23
CA LEU A 27 4.00 10.24 -3.94
C LEU A 27 3.70 11.17 -5.14
N VAL A 28 2.63 10.91 -5.88
CA VAL A 28 2.19 11.74 -7.03
C VAL A 28 1.63 13.07 -6.56
N ARG A 29 0.89 13.07 -5.45
CA ARG A 29 0.30 14.27 -4.86
C ARG A 29 0.69 14.40 -3.40
N PRO A 30 1.96 14.75 -3.12
CA PRO A 30 2.40 14.97 -1.76
C PRO A 30 1.58 16.10 -1.13
N PRO A 31 1.09 15.94 0.10
CA PRO A 31 0.32 16.98 0.77
C PRO A 31 1.17 18.25 0.90
N LYS A 32 0.63 19.38 0.43
CA LYS A 32 1.32 20.68 0.39
C LYS A 32 1.50 21.33 1.77
N ASN A 33 0.78 20.85 2.79
CA ASN A 33 0.84 21.40 4.14
C ASN A 33 1.68 20.47 5.03
N ARG A 34 2.86 20.96 5.45
CA ARG A 34 3.52 20.44 6.66
C ARG A 34 2.56 20.65 7.83
N ARG A 35 2.28 19.58 8.58
CA ARG A 35 1.37 19.65 9.73
C ARG A 35 2.06 20.14 11.01
N ASP A 36 3.40 20.03 11.07
CA ASP A 36 4.19 20.38 12.26
C ASP A 36 5.47 21.14 11.90
N GLU A 37 5.91 22.03 12.79
CA GLU A 37 7.17 22.81 12.65
C GLU A 37 8.42 21.92 12.80
N ASN A 38 8.23 20.71 13.35
CA ASN A 38 9.23 19.65 13.49
C ASN A 38 9.21 18.64 12.30
N ASP A 39 8.50 18.96 11.21
CA ASP A 39 8.49 18.12 10.01
C ASP A 39 9.90 18.05 9.41
N LEU A 40 10.37 16.83 9.14
CA LEU A 40 11.66 16.59 8.51
C LEU A 40 11.80 17.39 7.21
N THR A 41 12.97 17.99 6.99
CA THR A 41 13.30 18.81 5.80
C THR A 41 13.04 18.04 4.48
N LYS A 42 13.07 16.71 4.54
CA LYS A 42 12.74 15.77 3.46
C LYS A 42 11.78 14.72 4.02
N ALA A 43 10.61 14.55 3.39
CA ALA A 43 9.67 13.49 3.75
C ALA A 43 10.38 12.13 3.73
N PRO A 44 10.04 11.17 4.61
CA PRO A 44 10.62 9.83 4.64
C PRO A 44 10.10 8.98 3.48
N ILE A 45 10.43 9.41 2.25
CA ILE A 45 10.06 8.78 0.97
C ILE A 45 10.48 7.30 0.97
N LEU A 46 11.61 6.99 1.62
CA LEU A 46 12.12 5.63 1.74
C LEU A 46 11.15 4.72 2.53
N ARG A 47 10.53 5.20 3.62
CA ARG A 47 9.58 4.39 4.41
C ARG A 47 8.26 4.18 3.66
N SER A 48 7.76 5.20 2.99
CA SER A 48 6.57 5.08 2.12
C SER A 48 6.82 4.11 0.97
N LEU A 49 7.98 4.19 0.30
CA LEU A 49 8.31 3.28 -0.78
C LEU A 49 8.41 1.83 -0.31
N ILE A 50 9.02 1.57 0.85
CA ILE A 50 9.09 0.22 1.44
C ILE A 50 7.69 -0.35 1.70
N MET A 51 6.78 0.41 2.34
CA MET A 51 5.41 -0.05 2.59
C MET A 51 4.63 -0.29 1.28
N ALA A 52 4.83 0.55 0.26
CA ALA A 52 4.20 0.38 -1.04
C ALA A 52 4.64 -0.92 -1.71
N THR A 53 5.94 -1.20 -1.69
CA THR A 53 6.51 -2.42 -2.28
C THR A 53 6.07 -3.67 -1.55
N ILE A 54 6.04 -3.66 -0.21
CA ILE A 54 5.55 -4.81 0.58
C ILE A 54 4.07 -5.09 0.25
N GLY A 55 3.22 -4.06 0.25
CA GLY A 55 1.81 -4.21 -0.11
C GLY A 55 1.61 -4.68 -1.55
N GLY A 56 2.41 -4.17 -2.49
CA GLY A 56 2.39 -4.58 -3.89
C GLY A 56 2.82 -6.03 -4.10
N ILE A 57 3.88 -6.48 -3.45
CA ILE A 57 4.35 -7.88 -3.52
C ILE A 57 3.30 -8.81 -2.92
N ALA A 58 2.71 -8.46 -1.77
CA ALA A 58 1.66 -9.26 -1.14
C ALA A 58 0.43 -9.38 -2.05
N ALA A 59 0.00 -8.28 -2.69
CA ALA A 59 -1.10 -8.30 -3.65
C ALA A 59 -0.78 -9.19 -4.86
N LEU A 60 0.41 -9.06 -5.45
CA LEU A 60 0.87 -9.89 -6.57
C LEU A 60 0.91 -11.36 -6.21
N TRP A 61 1.48 -11.71 -5.06
CA TRP A 61 1.55 -13.08 -4.57
C TRP A 61 0.16 -13.69 -4.37
N SER A 62 -0.76 -12.92 -3.79
CA SER A 62 -2.13 -13.37 -3.59
C SER A 62 -2.90 -13.54 -4.90
N LEU A 63 -2.60 -12.72 -5.90
CA LEU A 63 -3.19 -12.81 -7.23
C LEU A 63 -2.69 -14.06 -7.96
N VAL A 64 -1.41 -14.39 -7.83
CA VAL A 64 -0.84 -15.66 -8.30
C VAL A 64 -1.46 -16.85 -7.56
N SER A 65 -1.70 -16.74 -6.25
CA SER A 65 -2.27 -17.84 -5.47
C SER A 65 -3.74 -18.15 -5.79
N LEU A 66 -4.43 -17.23 -6.47
CA LEU A 66 -5.81 -17.38 -6.93
C LEU A 66 -5.93 -17.84 -8.39
N LEU A 67 -4.81 -17.86 -9.13
CA LEU A 67 -4.73 -18.15 -10.56
C LEU A 67 -4.24 -19.59 -10.79
#